data_AF-A0A7W1CZK6-F1
#
_entry.id   AF-A0A7W1CZK6-F1
#
_cell.length_a   1.000
_cell.length_b   1.000
_cell.length_c   1.000
_cell.angle_alpha   90.00
_cell.angle_beta   90.00
_cell.angle_gamma   90.00
#
_symmetry.space_group_name_H-M   'P 1'
#
loop_
_entity.id
_entity.type
_entity.pdbx_description
1 polymer ?
#
loop_
_entity_poly.entity_id
_entity_poly.type
_entity_poly.pdbx_seq_one_letter_code
_entity_poly.pdbx_strand_id
1 'polypeptide(L)'
;MPLGLLALVPVLVLLAGDRGGVEADEYSAYSDPKKPTIAVILSEQQNIDQFEEHFGLSDEQVDEVLAATRRENRVLAQEFGESERVVAANRDLPKKEVARKIAGSDYDEKVAAAVARTKKKIGAILPEDQRSDLEGWVDEQWDQEVRAATTEDSAETFTASSEAYTASYYRRGLRCFVFATQYTGHTRHEVALPHRKLKFGSQPRVKIRRGRGGPAVWARVKEVGPWNTYDNYWARRKHRTMFKRLSRCEPEAQAAYYDNFNGGKDEFGREVLNPAGVDVTRSVARNMGLKRYQNAWVYVRFPWIHR
;
A
#
# COMPACT_ATOMS: atom_id res chain seq x y z
N MET A 1 -11.76 34.99 38.52
CA MET A 1 -10.35 34.57 38.52
C MET A 1 -10.28 33.09 38.19
N PRO A 2 -9.39 32.69 37.28
CA PRO A 2 -9.44 31.40 36.57
C PRO A 2 -8.52 30.36 37.22
N LEU A 3 -8.79 29.08 36.97
CA LEU A 3 -7.88 27.92 37.05
C LEU A 3 -8.68 26.77 36.43
N GLY A 4 -8.27 26.04 35.41
CA GLY A 4 -6.96 25.87 34.79
C GLY A 4 -6.92 24.42 34.30
N LEU A 5 -6.69 24.24 32.99
CA LEU A 5 -6.45 22.99 32.29
C LEU A 5 -5.54 22.03 33.07
N LEU A 6 -5.75 20.72 32.92
CA LEU A 6 -4.63 19.78 32.92
C LEU A 6 -4.87 18.64 31.92
N ALA A 7 -3.92 18.56 31.01
CA ALA A 7 -3.88 17.75 29.81
C ALA A 7 -3.55 16.28 30.09
N LEU A 8 -4.02 15.41 29.20
CA LEU A 8 -3.64 14.01 29.10
C LEU A 8 -2.17 13.89 28.70
N VAL A 9 -1.37 13.28 29.57
CA VAL A 9 0.02 12.88 29.33
C VAL A 9 0.02 11.48 28.69
N PRO A 10 0.80 11.21 27.62
CA PRO A 10 0.95 9.87 27.09
C PRO A 10 1.80 9.00 28.03
N VAL A 11 1.36 7.76 28.23
CA VAL A 11 2.02 6.77 29.09
C VAL A 11 3.28 6.26 28.41
N LEU A 12 4.44 6.66 28.95
CA LEU A 12 5.75 6.10 28.67
C LEU A 12 5.96 4.86 29.56
N VAL A 13 6.18 3.68 28.98
CA VAL A 13 6.58 2.48 29.73
C VAL A 13 8.11 2.51 29.88
N LEU A 14 8.58 2.84 31.08
CA LEU A 14 9.99 2.72 31.48
C LEU A 14 10.22 1.39 32.20
N LEU A 15 11.03 0.51 31.61
CA LEU A 15 11.64 -0.61 32.32
C LEU A 15 13.00 -0.14 32.85
N ALA A 16 13.14 -0.16 34.18
CA ALA A 16 14.38 0.21 34.86
C ALA A 16 15.42 -0.92 34.75
N GLY A 17 16.58 -0.61 34.16
CA GLY A 17 17.78 -1.43 34.12
C GLY A 17 18.98 -0.54 33.79
N ASP A 18 20.03 -0.64 34.60
CA ASP A 18 21.14 0.32 34.74
C ASP A 18 22.14 0.29 33.55
N ARG A 19 22.60 1.48 33.16
CA ARG A 19 23.72 1.86 32.26
C ARG A 19 23.73 1.39 30.79
N GLY A 20 23.34 2.35 29.96
CA GLY A 20 23.65 2.44 28.54
C GLY A 20 22.56 3.28 27.91
N GLY A 21 22.81 4.58 27.70
CA GLY A 21 21.93 5.40 26.87
C GLY A 21 21.98 4.86 25.44
N VAL A 22 21.20 3.83 25.18
CA VAL A 22 20.81 3.46 23.82
C VAL A 22 19.72 4.47 23.51
N GLU A 23 20.09 5.57 22.85
CA GLU A 23 19.14 6.23 21.96
C GLU A 23 18.53 5.09 21.16
N ALA A 24 17.24 4.82 21.35
CA ALA A 24 16.56 3.86 20.51
C ALA A 24 16.67 4.46 19.11
N ASP A 25 17.57 3.91 18.28
CA ASP A 25 17.77 4.38 16.91
C ASP A 25 16.39 4.57 16.28
N GLU A 26 16.11 5.81 15.87
CA GLU A 26 14.83 6.15 15.26
C GLU A 26 14.65 5.27 14.02
N TYR A 27 13.46 4.68 13.88
CA TYR A 27 13.21 3.73 12.80
C TYR A 27 13.38 4.42 11.43
N SER A 28 14.29 3.90 10.60
CA SER A 28 14.46 4.36 9.21
C SER A 28 13.78 3.40 8.23
N ALA A 29 12.81 3.94 7.48
CA ALA A 29 12.16 3.21 6.40
C ALA A 29 13.06 3.05 5.18
N TYR A 30 14.05 3.93 5.02
CA TYR A 30 15.13 3.74 4.05
C TYR A 30 16.04 2.58 4.43
N SER A 31 16.42 2.42 5.71
CA SER A 31 17.36 1.36 6.11
C SER A 31 16.74 -0.04 6.18
N ASP A 32 15.40 -0.15 6.26
CA ASP A 32 14.70 -1.42 6.18
C ASP A 32 15.01 -2.15 4.84
N PRO A 33 15.64 -3.34 4.87
CA PRO A 33 16.00 -4.05 3.65
C PRO A 33 14.79 -4.66 2.94
N LYS A 34 13.68 -4.90 3.63
CA LYS A 34 12.50 -5.55 3.05
C LYS A 34 11.41 -4.57 2.65
N LYS A 35 11.53 -3.29 3.02
CA LYS A 35 10.56 -2.27 2.68
C LYS A 35 10.93 -1.53 1.38
N PRO A 36 10.15 -1.67 0.29
CA PRO A 36 10.38 -0.96 -0.98
C PRO A 36 9.87 0.49 -0.92
N THR A 37 10.33 1.23 0.10
CA THR A 37 9.82 2.55 0.48
C THR A 37 9.90 3.54 -0.68
N ILE A 38 11.04 3.59 -1.38
CA ILE A 38 11.25 4.51 -2.51
C ILE A 38 10.26 4.26 -3.65
N ALA A 39 9.94 3.00 -3.95
CA ALA A 39 8.99 2.68 -5.02
C ALA A 39 7.55 3.05 -4.67
N VAL A 40 7.19 3.09 -3.38
CA VAL A 40 5.87 3.57 -2.92
C VAL A 40 5.84 5.10 -2.93
N ILE A 41 6.82 5.78 -2.37
CA ILE A 41 6.90 7.26 -2.36
C ILE A 41 6.86 7.80 -3.79
N LEU A 42 7.69 7.28 -4.69
CA LEU A 42 7.77 7.73 -6.09
C LEU A 42 6.64 7.19 -6.98
N SER A 43 5.55 6.72 -6.40
CA SER A 43 4.33 6.38 -7.15
C SER A 43 3.42 7.59 -7.38
N GLU A 44 3.55 8.63 -6.55
CA GLU A 44 2.80 9.87 -6.63
C GLU A 44 3.60 10.96 -7.34
N GLN A 45 2.95 11.70 -8.24
CA GLN A 45 3.62 12.70 -9.07
C GLN A 45 4.25 13.81 -8.23
N GLN A 46 3.57 14.25 -7.17
CA GLN A 46 4.09 15.28 -6.27
C GLN A 46 5.43 14.89 -5.66
N ASN A 47 5.60 13.63 -5.24
CA ASN A 47 6.84 13.15 -4.64
C ASN A 47 7.95 13.00 -5.69
N ILE A 48 7.59 12.69 -6.95
CA ILE A 48 8.54 12.66 -8.07
C ILE A 48 9.06 14.07 -8.34
N ASP A 49 8.18 15.06 -8.44
CA ASP A 49 8.54 16.46 -8.69
C ASP A 49 9.45 17.00 -7.56
N GLN A 50 9.11 16.69 -6.30
CA GLN A 50 9.94 17.04 -5.13
C GLN A 50 11.29 16.31 -5.13
N PHE A 51 11.35 15.05 -5.54
CA PHE A 51 12.58 14.29 -5.65
C PHE A 51 13.51 14.87 -6.72
N GLU A 52 12.95 15.22 -7.87
CA GLU A 52 13.67 15.88 -8.96
C GLU A 52 14.26 17.22 -8.52
N GLU A 53 13.44 18.06 -7.90
CA GLU A 53 13.85 19.38 -7.40
C GLU A 53 14.91 19.27 -6.31
N HIS A 54 14.69 18.40 -5.31
CA HIS A 54 15.60 18.23 -4.18
C HIS A 54 16.98 17.75 -4.62
N PHE A 55 17.03 16.79 -5.55
CA PHE A 55 18.30 16.21 -6.01
C PHE A 55 18.87 16.86 -7.28
N GLY A 56 18.23 17.92 -7.79
CA GLY A 56 18.65 18.64 -9.00
C GLY A 56 18.78 17.74 -10.23
N LEU A 57 17.87 16.78 -10.41
CA LEU A 57 17.95 15.78 -11.47
C LEU A 57 17.37 16.29 -12.78
N SER A 58 17.85 15.78 -13.91
CA SER A 58 17.20 15.95 -15.21
C SER A 58 16.03 14.97 -15.38
N ASP A 59 15.11 15.29 -16.31
CA ASP A 59 14.01 14.40 -16.73
C ASP A 59 14.50 12.98 -17.05
N GLU A 60 15.65 12.84 -17.70
CA GLU A 60 16.23 11.54 -18.07
C GLU A 60 16.68 10.75 -16.82
N GLN A 61 17.32 11.42 -15.87
CA GLN A 61 17.72 10.81 -14.60
C GLN A 61 16.50 10.39 -13.78
N VAL A 62 15.45 11.21 -13.73
CA VAL A 62 14.17 10.86 -13.09
C VAL A 62 13.56 9.63 -13.77
N ASP A 63 13.52 9.57 -15.10
CA ASP A 63 12.97 8.42 -15.82
C ASP A 63 13.76 7.12 -15.55
N GLU A 64 15.09 7.21 -15.37
CA GLU A 64 15.94 6.10 -14.92
C GLU A 64 15.63 5.64 -13.49
N VAL A 65 15.44 6.59 -12.56
CA VAL A 65 15.02 6.29 -11.18
C VAL A 65 13.67 5.57 -11.18
N LEU A 66 12.69 6.09 -11.91
CA LEU A 66 11.38 5.46 -12.05
C LEU A 66 11.45 4.12 -12.78
N ALA A 67 12.44 3.90 -13.65
CA ALA A 67 12.68 2.59 -14.26
C ALA A 67 13.21 1.57 -13.24
N ALA A 68 14.06 2.00 -12.30
CA ALA A 68 14.54 1.17 -11.20
C ALA A 68 13.38 0.74 -10.28
N THR A 69 12.50 1.65 -9.87
CA THR A 69 11.33 1.32 -9.03
C THR A 69 10.35 0.38 -9.74
N ARG A 70 10.10 0.58 -11.05
CA ARG A 70 9.28 -0.36 -11.84
C ARG A 70 9.92 -1.74 -11.95
N ARG A 71 11.25 -1.83 -11.99
CA ARG A 71 11.98 -3.12 -11.99
C ARG A 71 11.85 -3.82 -10.66
N GLU A 72 11.93 -3.09 -9.55
CA GLU A 72 11.66 -3.60 -8.21
C GLU A 72 10.25 -4.16 -8.12
N ASN A 73 9.23 -3.35 -8.44
CA ASN A 73 7.83 -3.76 -8.45
C ASN A 73 7.58 -5.03 -9.28
N ARG A 74 8.29 -5.20 -10.40
CA ARG A 74 8.24 -6.43 -11.19
C ARG A 74 8.71 -7.64 -10.39
N VAL A 75 9.85 -7.55 -9.72
CA VAL A 75 10.42 -8.64 -8.93
C VAL A 75 9.49 -8.95 -7.76
N LEU A 76 9.05 -7.93 -7.01
CA LEU A 76 8.12 -8.11 -5.90
C LEU A 76 6.82 -8.79 -6.33
N ALA A 77 6.26 -8.42 -7.49
CA ALA A 77 5.07 -9.07 -8.03
C ALA A 77 5.31 -10.54 -8.44
N GLN A 78 6.53 -10.88 -8.88
CA GLN A 78 6.90 -12.26 -9.19
C GLN A 78 7.02 -13.10 -7.91
N GLU A 79 7.76 -12.61 -6.91
CA GLU A 79 7.92 -13.29 -5.63
C GLU A 79 6.59 -13.45 -4.89
N PHE A 80 5.75 -12.40 -4.89
CA PHE A 80 4.41 -12.49 -4.33
C PHE A 80 3.58 -13.55 -5.06
N GLY A 81 3.61 -13.58 -6.40
CA GLY A 81 2.93 -14.60 -7.19
C GLY A 81 3.43 -16.04 -6.93
N GLU A 82 4.72 -16.21 -6.64
CA GLU A 82 5.28 -17.52 -6.22
C GLU A 82 4.78 -17.91 -4.83
N SER A 83 4.77 -16.97 -3.88
CA SER A 83 4.22 -17.21 -2.54
C SER A 83 2.72 -17.57 -2.58
N GLU A 84 1.93 -16.94 -3.47
CA GLU A 84 0.52 -17.28 -3.68
C GLU A 84 0.35 -18.72 -4.19
N ARG A 85 1.27 -19.23 -5.03
CA ARG A 85 1.23 -20.64 -5.45
C ARG A 85 1.50 -21.58 -4.28
N VAL A 86 2.41 -21.22 -3.38
CA VAL A 86 2.66 -21.98 -2.15
C VAL A 86 1.41 -21.98 -1.27
N VAL A 87 0.77 -20.82 -1.06
CA VAL A 87 -0.50 -20.72 -0.30
C VAL A 87 -1.58 -21.60 -0.95
N ALA A 88 -1.76 -21.50 -2.27
CA ALA A 88 -2.79 -22.25 -2.99
C ALA A 88 -2.56 -23.77 -2.93
N ALA A 89 -1.32 -24.23 -3.06
CA ALA A 89 -0.95 -25.65 -2.97
C ALA A 89 -1.12 -26.24 -1.56
N ASN A 90 -1.16 -25.39 -0.53
CA ASN A 90 -1.21 -25.78 0.88
C ASN A 90 -2.49 -25.30 1.58
N ARG A 91 -3.57 -25.06 0.82
CA ARG A 91 -4.83 -24.49 1.32
C ARG A 91 -5.50 -25.29 2.46
N ASP A 92 -5.21 -26.58 2.55
CA ASP A 92 -5.78 -27.50 3.54
C ASP A 92 -4.92 -27.57 4.82
N LEU A 93 -3.75 -26.93 4.84
CA LEU A 93 -2.87 -26.86 6.01
C LEU A 93 -3.25 -25.70 6.95
N PRO A 94 -2.93 -25.80 8.25
CA PRO A 94 -3.05 -24.67 9.16
C PRO A 94 -2.20 -23.48 8.70
N LYS A 95 -2.72 -22.25 8.87
CA LYS A 95 -2.04 -21.00 8.46
C LYS A 95 -0.59 -20.89 8.97
N LYS A 96 -0.33 -21.32 10.21
CA LYS A 96 1.02 -21.31 10.81
C LYS A 96 2.00 -22.24 10.08
N GLU A 97 1.52 -23.31 9.46
CA GLU A 97 2.36 -24.20 8.66
C GLU A 97 2.64 -23.62 7.27
N VAL A 98 1.64 -22.99 6.65
CA VAL A 98 1.84 -22.21 5.42
C VAL A 98 2.87 -21.11 5.64
N ALA A 99 2.75 -20.36 6.75
CA ALA A 99 3.71 -19.33 7.14
C ALA A 99 5.15 -19.88 7.27
N ARG A 100 5.32 -21.05 7.90
CA ARG A 100 6.64 -21.72 8.00
C ARG A 100 7.20 -22.11 6.64
N LYS A 101 6.36 -22.59 5.71
CA LYS A 101 6.79 -22.94 4.35
C LYS A 101 7.25 -21.72 3.57
N ILE A 102 6.55 -20.59 3.71
CA ILE A 102 6.95 -19.33 3.07
C ILE A 102 8.24 -18.80 3.70
N ALA A 103 8.34 -18.79 5.04
CA ALA A 103 9.55 -18.37 5.74
C ALA A 103 10.77 -19.25 5.44
N GLY A 104 10.57 -20.52 5.08
CA GLY A 104 11.63 -21.43 4.64
C GLY A 104 12.02 -21.29 3.16
N SER A 105 11.41 -20.35 2.42
CA SER A 105 11.77 -20.05 1.04
C SER A 105 12.78 -18.90 0.94
N ASP A 106 13.27 -18.60 -0.26
CA ASP A 106 14.16 -17.47 -0.55
C ASP A 106 13.41 -16.13 -0.77
N TYR A 107 12.12 -16.08 -0.43
CA TYR A 107 11.26 -14.91 -0.63
C TYR A 107 11.84 -13.63 -0.03
N ASP A 108 12.16 -13.64 1.26
CA ASP A 108 12.68 -12.46 1.98
C ASP A 108 14.05 -12.00 1.44
N GLU A 109 14.91 -12.96 1.05
CA GLU A 109 16.22 -12.67 0.47
C GLU A 109 16.08 -11.98 -0.90
N LYS A 110 15.19 -12.48 -1.75
CA LYS A 110 14.95 -11.90 -3.08
C LYS A 110 14.30 -10.52 -3.00
N VAL A 111 13.40 -10.30 -2.05
CA VAL A 111 12.84 -8.98 -1.73
C VAL A 111 13.96 -8.03 -1.33
N ALA A 112 14.77 -8.41 -0.34
CA ALA A 112 15.88 -7.58 0.13
C ALA A 112 16.89 -7.27 -0.98
N ALA A 113 17.21 -8.25 -1.82
CA ALA A 113 18.09 -8.05 -2.96
C ALA A 113 17.46 -7.12 -4.01
N ALA A 114 16.13 -7.12 -4.19
CA ALA A 114 15.45 -6.17 -5.08
C ALA A 114 15.57 -4.74 -4.56
N VAL A 115 15.26 -4.54 -3.28
CA VAL A 115 15.35 -3.25 -2.58
C VAL A 115 16.77 -2.70 -2.62
N ALA A 116 17.77 -3.51 -2.27
CA ALA A 116 19.17 -3.12 -2.30
C ALA A 116 19.64 -2.72 -3.71
N ARG A 117 19.20 -3.44 -4.75
CA ARG A 117 19.53 -3.09 -6.15
C ARG A 117 18.93 -1.74 -6.55
N THR A 118 17.72 -1.44 -6.12
CA THR A 118 17.05 -0.16 -6.39
C THR A 118 17.80 0.97 -5.70
N LYS A 119 18.06 0.85 -4.39
CA LYS A 119 18.84 1.84 -3.62
C LYS A 119 20.19 2.11 -4.27
N LYS A 120 20.92 1.05 -4.66
CA LYS A 120 22.21 1.16 -5.36
C LYS A 120 22.09 1.88 -6.71
N LYS A 121 21.07 1.57 -7.51
CA LYS A 121 20.88 2.21 -8.83
C LYS A 121 20.52 3.68 -8.68
N ILE A 122 19.66 4.03 -7.72
CA ILE A 122 19.29 5.43 -7.44
C ILE A 122 20.51 6.20 -6.93
N GLY A 123 21.25 5.66 -5.94
CA GLY A 123 22.47 6.30 -5.45
C GLY A 123 23.51 6.56 -6.55
N ALA A 124 23.61 5.69 -7.56
CA ALA A 124 24.49 5.90 -8.70
C ALA A 124 24.03 7.02 -9.67
N ILE A 125 22.75 7.36 -9.67
CA ILE A 125 22.16 8.45 -10.48
C ILE A 125 22.30 9.81 -9.79
N LEU A 126 22.24 9.83 -8.46
CA LEU A 126 22.33 11.06 -7.66
C LEU A 126 23.73 11.72 -7.76
N PRO A 127 23.79 13.07 -7.67
CA PRO A 127 25.04 13.81 -7.49
C PRO A 127 25.84 13.26 -6.29
N GLU A 128 27.17 13.18 -6.43
CA GLU A 128 28.03 12.52 -5.45
C GLU A 128 27.94 13.14 -4.05
N ASP A 129 27.81 14.46 -3.99
CA ASP A 129 27.67 15.27 -2.78
C ASP A 129 26.30 15.15 -2.10
N GLN A 130 25.29 14.59 -2.78
CA GLN A 130 23.92 14.45 -2.27
C GLN A 130 23.51 13.00 -1.98
N ARG A 131 24.38 12.03 -2.25
CA ARG A 131 24.08 10.60 -2.02
C ARG A 131 23.79 10.28 -0.56
N SER A 132 24.41 10.99 0.38
CA SER A 132 24.17 10.85 1.82
C SER A 132 22.77 11.30 2.23
N ASP A 133 22.15 12.19 1.46
CA ASP A 133 20.91 12.85 1.85
C ASP A 133 19.68 12.02 1.46
N LEU A 134 19.88 10.98 0.62
CA LEU A 134 18.82 10.09 0.17
C LEU A 134 18.08 9.40 1.33
N GLU A 135 18.80 8.96 2.35
CA GLU A 135 18.19 8.30 3.52
C GLU A 135 17.26 9.28 4.25
N GLY A 136 17.78 10.45 4.62
CA GLY A 136 17.00 11.48 5.32
C GLY A 136 15.79 11.95 4.52
N TRP A 137 15.94 12.16 3.21
CA TRP A 137 14.82 12.53 2.35
C TRP A 137 13.75 11.44 2.30
N VAL A 138 14.16 10.17 2.16
CA VAL A 138 13.20 9.04 2.11
C VAL A 138 12.45 8.89 3.43
N ASP A 139 13.14 9.02 4.56
CA ASP A 139 12.53 8.89 5.88
C ASP A 139 11.58 10.06 6.19
N GLU A 140 11.91 11.29 5.79
CA GLU A 140 11.00 12.44 5.92
C GLU A 140 9.73 12.25 5.09
N GLN A 141 9.86 11.80 3.85
CA GLN A 141 8.72 11.52 2.97
C GLN A 141 7.88 10.35 3.47
N TRP A 142 8.53 9.31 4.01
CA TRP A 142 7.86 8.19 4.66
C TRP A 142 6.98 8.64 5.83
N ASP A 143 7.52 9.50 6.67
CA ASP A 143 6.83 10.09 7.80
C ASP A 143 5.58 10.89 7.38
N GLN A 144 5.66 11.61 6.26
CA GLN A 144 4.50 12.30 5.68
C GLN A 144 3.43 11.33 5.19
N GLU A 145 3.83 10.24 4.51
CA GLU A 145 2.92 9.17 4.09
C GLU A 145 2.23 8.50 5.28
N VAL A 146 2.96 8.19 6.36
CA VAL A 146 2.39 7.61 7.59
C VAL A 146 1.38 8.57 8.23
N ARG A 147 1.69 9.86 8.35
CA ARG A 147 0.75 10.87 8.89
C ARG A 147 -0.51 10.99 8.02
N ALA A 148 -0.36 10.95 6.70
CA ALA A 148 -1.49 10.98 5.77
C ALA A 148 -2.36 9.70 5.84
N ALA A 149 -1.74 8.53 6.05
CA ALA A 149 -2.44 7.26 6.18
C ALA A 149 -3.19 7.12 7.52
N THR A 150 -2.64 7.66 8.61
CA THR A 150 -3.18 7.55 9.98
C THR A 150 -4.23 8.58 10.33
N THR A 151 -4.31 9.69 9.60
CA THR A 151 -5.32 10.73 9.85
C THR A 151 -6.71 10.27 9.41
N GLU A 152 -7.69 10.35 10.33
CA GLU A 152 -9.12 10.08 10.07
C GLU A 152 -9.70 11.02 8.97
N ASP A 153 -8.98 12.06 8.56
CA ASP A 153 -9.37 13.03 7.53
C ASP A 153 -9.45 12.42 6.11
N SER A 154 -8.82 11.26 5.89
CA SER A 154 -9.07 10.44 4.69
C SER A 154 -10.53 9.94 4.61
N ALA A 155 -11.26 9.94 5.74
CA ALA A 155 -12.70 9.72 5.81
C ALA A 155 -13.54 11.01 5.74
N GLU A 156 -13.02 12.18 6.17
CA GLU A 156 -13.77 13.45 6.25
C GLU A 156 -13.78 14.30 4.96
N THR A 157 -12.87 14.08 3.99
CA THR A 157 -12.96 14.74 2.66
C THR A 157 -14.19 14.28 1.83
N PHE A 158 -15.13 13.54 2.43
CA PHE A 158 -16.30 12.96 1.79
C PHE A 158 -17.65 13.28 2.44
N THR A 159 -17.68 14.37 3.21
CA THR A 159 -18.92 15.03 3.63
C THR A 159 -19.05 16.31 2.82
N ALA A 160 -19.36 16.16 1.52
CA ALA A 160 -19.86 17.30 0.75
C ALA A 160 -21.13 17.83 1.45
N SER A 161 -21.11 19.14 1.69
CA SER A 161 -22.16 19.98 2.27
C SER A 161 -23.58 19.51 1.95
N SER A 162 -24.41 19.60 2.99
CA SER A 162 -25.71 18.99 3.16
C SER A 162 -26.78 19.39 2.12
N GLU A 163 -27.67 18.43 1.91
CA GLU A 163 -29.09 18.57 1.55
C GLU A 163 -29.55 18.70 0.08
N ALA A 164 -28.83 19.34 -0.84
CA ALA A 164 -29.29 19.42 -2.25
C ALA A 164 -28.63 18.43 -3.22
N TYR A 165 -27.43 17.94 -2.89
CA TYR A 165 -26.61 17.06 -3.77
C TYR A 165 -26.73 15.56 -3.47
N THR A 166 -27.46 15.20 -2.42
CA THR A 166 -27.46 13.87 -1.78
C THR A 166 -28.19 12.81 -2.61
N ALA A 167 -29.28 13.12 -3.30
CA ALA A 167 -30.07 12.11 -4.03
C ALA A 167 -29.34 11.45 -5.22
N SER A 168 -28.43 12.17 -5.89
CA SER A 168 -27.65 11.66 -7.04
C SER A 168 -26.41 10.85 -6.61
N TYR A 169 -25.84 11.16 -5.44
CA TYR A 169 -24.62 10.53 -4.93
C TYR A 169 -24.89 9.16 -4.30
N TYR A 170 -26.03 8.98 -3.61
CA TYR A 170 -26.44 7.68 -3.05
C TYR A 170 -26.69 6.59 -4.11
N ARG A 171 -26.89 6.98 -5.38
CA ARG A 171 -27.03 6.04 -6.51
C ARG A 171 -25.71 5.50 -7.08
N ARG A 172 -24.55 6.02 -6.67
CA ARG A 172 -23.27 5.76 -7.35
C ARG A 172 -22.32 4.78 -6.63
N GLY A 173 -22.69 4.28 -5.45
CA GLY A 173 -21.90 3.33 -4.66
C GLY A 173 -20.74 3.95 -3.87
N LEU A 174 -20.17 3.20 -2.91
CA LEU A 174 -19.03 3.63 -2.10
C LEU A 174 -17.80 3.89 -2.96
N ARG A 175 -17.01 4.91 -2.62
CA ARG A 175 -15.68 5.16 -3.17
C ARG A 175 -14.65 5.09 -2.06
N CYS A 176 -13.57 4.33 -2.25
CA CYS A 176 -12.39 4.32 -1.39
C CYS A 176 -11.17 4.78 -2.20
N PHE A 177 -10.21 5.42 -1.55
CA PHE A 177 -8.91 5.77 -2.12
C PHE A 177 -7.91 4.73 -1.60
N VAL A 178 -7.30 3.96 -2.50
CA VAL A 178 -6.44 2.82 -2.14
C VAL A 178 -5.27 2.71 -3.11
N PHE A 179 -4.18 2.11 -2.66
CA PHE A 179 -3.04 1.83 -3.51
C PHE A 179 -3.34 0.68 -4.48
N ALA A 180 -2.96 0.86 -5.75
CA ALA A 180 -3.13 -0.12 -6.81
C ALA A 180 -1.81 -0.69 -7.29
N THR A 181 -1.73 -2.02 -7.30
CA THR A 181 -0.60 -2.81 -7.82
C THR A 181 -1.01 -3.57 -9.09
N GLN A 182 -0.03 -4.09 -9.81
CA GLN A 182 -0.26 -4.83 -11.05
C GLN A 182 0.07 -6.32 -10.91
N TYR A 183 -0.78 -7.17 -11.50
CA TYR A 183 -0.61 -8.63 -11.48
C TYR A 183 -0.90 -9.29 -12.83
N THR A 184 -0.49 -10.55 -12.96
CA THR A 184 -0.89 -11.42 -14.07
C THR A 184 -2.22 -12.09 -13.71
N GLY A 185 -3.31 -11.57 -14.27
CA GLY A 185 -4.64 -12.13 -14.05
C GLY A 185 -4.95 -13.37 -14.90
N HIS A 186 -6.05 -14.03 -14.54
CA HIS A 186 -6.67 -15.11 -15.30
C HIS A 186 -7.13 -14.62 -16.69
N THR A 187 -7.62 -13.38 -16.77
CA THR A 187 -7.90 -12.70 -18.04
C THR A 187 -7.09 -11.42 -18.20
N ARG A 188 -7.03 -10.88 -19.43
CA ARG A 188 -6.25 -9.66 -19.69
C ARG A 188 -6.84 -8.41 -19.04
N HIS A 189 -8.14 -8.38 -18.72
CA HIS A 189 -8.85 -7.19 -18.24
C HIS A 189 -9.75 -7.52 -17.06
N GLU A 190 -9.16 -7.48 -15.86
CA GLU A 190 -9.82 -7.80 -14.61
C GLU A 190 -9.08 -7.17 -13.43
N VAL A 191 -9.65 -7.33 -12.25
CA VAL A 191 -9.07 -6.88 -10.98
C VAL A 191 -9.20 -7.98 -9.93
N ALA A 192 -8.32 -7.94 -8.95
CA ALA A 192 -8.47 -8.70 -7.71
C ALA A 192 -8.90 -7.75 -6.58
N LEU A 193 -9.76 -8.24 -5.70
CA LEU A 193 -10.08 -7.59 -4.43
C LEU A 193 -9.91 -8.59 -3.28
N PRO A 194 -9.52 -8.14 -2.07
CA PRO A 194 -9.01 -9.03 -1.03
C PRO A 194 -10.10 -9.80 -0.28
N HIS A 195 -11.16 -10.22 -0.98
CA HIS A 195 -12.26 -10.97 -0.39
C HIS A 195 -12.81 -12.06 -1.33
N ARG A 196 -12.63 -13.32 -0.95
CA ARG A 196 -12.95 -14.50 -1.78
C ARG A 196 -14.39 -14.61 -2.27
N LYS A 197 -15.36 -14.05 -1.53
CA LYS A 197 -16.77 -14.03 -1.95
C LYS A 197 -17.00 -13.28 -3.26
N LEU A 198 -16.11 -12.36 -3.65
CA LEU A 198 -16.25 -11.65 -4.93
C LEU A 198 -15.87 -12.56 -6.11
N LYS A 199 -14.79 -13.33 -6.00
CA LYS A 199 -14.37 -14.32 -7.00
C LYS A 199 -15.38 -15.45 -7.16
N PHE A 200 -15.82 -16.05 -6.05
CA PHE A 200 -16.70 -17.22 -6.06
C PHE A 200 -18.20 -16.88 -5.97
N GLY A 201 -18.55 -15.59 -6.10
CA GLY A 201 -19.93 -15.09 -6.03
C GLY A 201 -20.31 -14.30 -7.27
N SER A 202 -20.86 -13.10 -7.07
CA SER A 202 -21.44 -12.29 -8.16
C SER A 202 -20.43 -11.63 -9.10
N GLN A 203 -19.11 -11.72 -8.83
CA GLN A 203 -18.03 -11.16 -9.65
C GLN A 203 -18.35 -9.73 -10.16
N PRO A 204 -18.63 -8.79 -9.24
CA PRO A 204 -19.16 -7.49 -9.62
C PRO A 204 -18.13 -6.65 -10.39
N ARG A 205 -18.59 -5.54 -10.97
CA ARG A 205 -17.72 -4.57 -11.64
C ARG A 205 -17.39 -3.40 -10.73
N VAL A 206 -16.12 -3.04 -10.64
CA VAL A 206 -15.65 -1.80 -10.01
C VAL A 206 -15.27 -0.77 -11.06
N LYS A 207 -15.39 0.51 -10.70
CA LYS A 207 -14.83 1.61 -11.48
C LYS A 207 -13.59 2.11 -10.76
N ILE A 208 -12.45 2.08 -11.44
CA ILE A 208 -11.17 2.55 -10.91
C ILE A 208 -10.79 3.83 -11.63
N ARG A 209 -10.25 4.82 -10.92
CA ARG A 209 -9.81 6.10 -11.48
C ARG A 209 -8.47 6.51 -10.87
N ARG A 210 -7.52 6.89 -11.72
CA ARG A 210 -6.26 7.51 -11.29
C ARG A 210 -6.53 8.97 -10.90
N GLY A 211 -6.27 9.33 -9.65
CA GLY A 211 -6.43 10.69 -9.13
C GLY A 211 -7.81 11.33 -9.31
N ARG A 212 -7.91 12.62 -8.97
CA ARG A 212 -9.06 13.47 -9.31
C ARG A 212 -8.90 13.88 -10.79
N GLY A 213 -9.97 13.94 -11.59
CA GLY A 213 -9.83 14.30 -13.01
C GLY A 213 -9.40 13.19 -13.99
N GLY A 214 -8.57 12.22 -13.57
CA GLY A 214 -7.95 11.24 -14.48
C GLY A 214 -8.85 10.18 -15.13
N PRO A 215 -8.28 9.35 -16.05
CA PRO A 215 -9.01 8.31 -16.77
C PRO A 215 -9.62 7.30 -15.80
N ALA A 216 -10.82 6.82 -16.14
CA ALA A 216 -11.54 5.86 -15.33
C ALA A 216 -11.91 4.61 -16.14
N VAL A 217 -11.68 3.44 -15.54
CA VAL A 217 -11.82 2.15 -16.20
C VAL A 217 -12.74 1.27 -15.39
N TRP A 218 -13.62 0.55 -16.08
CA TRP A 218 -14.44 -0.49 -15.48
C TRP A 218 -13.78 -1.85 -15.67
N ALA A 219 -13.73 -2.65 -14.61
CA ALA A 219 -13.23 -4.01 -14.66
C ALA A 219 -14.06 -4.94 -13.77
N ARG A 220 -14.13 -6.23 -14.14
CA ARG A 220 -14.76 -7.27 -13.32
C ARG A 220 -13.77 -7.78 -12.28
N VAL A 221 -14.28 -8.07 -11.08
CA VAL A 221 -13.52 -8.75 -10.04
C VAL A 221 -13.52 -10.24 -10.36
N LYS A 222 -12.35 -10.80 -10.62
CA LYS A 222 -12.19 -12.22 -10.99
C LYS A 222 -11.19 -12.97 -10.13
N GLU A 223 -10.35 -12.25 -9.40
CA GLU A 223 -9.35 -12.83 -8.52
C GLU A 223 -9.48 -12.32 -7.08
N VAL A 224 -8.79 -12.98 -6.16
CA VAL A 224 -8.72 -12.65 -4.74
C VAL A 224 -7.32 -12.12 -4.44
N GLY A 225 -7.24 -11.01 -3.70
CA GLY A 225 -6.01 -10.29 -3.40
C GLY A 225 -6.22 -8.78 -3.59
N PRO A 226 -5.29 -7.92 -3.20
CA PRO A 226 -3.92 -8.21 -2.79
C PRO A 226 -3.82 -8.67 -1.32
N TRP A 227 -2.77 -9.43 -1.00
CA TRP A 227 -2.34 -9.90 0.34
C TRP A 227 -3.31 -10.83 1.11
N ASN A 228 -4.60 -10.49 1.13
CA ASN A 228 -5.61 -11.11 1.97
C ASN A 228 -6.77 -11.67 1.14
N THR A 229 -7.52 -12.60 1.73
CA THR A 229 -8.67 -13.28 1.13
C THR A 229 -9.99 -13.08 1.90
N TYR A 230 -9.93 -12.44 3.07
CA TYR A 230 -11.08 -12.11 3.92
C TYR A 230 -11.12 -10.64 4.35
N ASP A 231 -10.43 -9.76 3.62
CA ASP A 231 -10.48 -8.32 3.83
C ASP A 231 -11.48 -7.64 2.89
N ASN A 232 -12.70 -7.43 3.37
CA ASN A 232 -13.69 -6.59 2.70
C ASN A 232 -13.67 -5.17 3.29
N TYR A 233 -12.55 -4.46 3.16
CA TYR A 233 -12.34 -3.12 3.72
C TYR A 233 -13.41 -2.08 3.32
N TRP A 234 -14.15 -2.30 2.24
CA TRP A 234 -15.30 -1.45 1.85
C TRP A 234 -16.54 -1.63 2.74
N ALA A 235 -16.61 -2.67 3.56
CA ALA A 235 -17.72 -2.94 4.45
C ALA A 235 -17.65 -2.09 5.72
N ARG A 236 -18.82 -1.82 6.32
CA ARG A 236 -18.87 -1.23 7.67
C ARG A 236 -18.25 -2.20 8.67
N ARG A 237 -17.68 -1.68 9.76
CA ARG A 237 -17.02 -2.44 10.84
C ARG A 237 -17.74 -3.73 11.26
N LYS A 238 -19.06 -3.66 11.49
CA LYS A 238 -19.91 -4.81 11.88
C LYS A 238 -20.03 -5.91 10.81
N HIS A 239 -19.72 -5.61 9.55
CA HIS A 239 -19.82 -6.50 8.40
C HIS A 239 -18.45 -6.83 7.78
N ARG A 240 -17.35 -6.31 8.31
CA ARG A 240 -15.99 -6.71 7.90
C ARG A 240 -15.74 -8.13 8.40
N THR A 241 -15.25 -9.02 7.53
CA THR A 241 -15.07 -10.45 7.82
C THR A 241 -13.88 -10.65 8.76
N MET A 242 -12.72 -10.07 8.42
CA MET A 242 -11.54 -9.96 9.29
C MET A 242 -11.21 -8.50 9.61
N PHE A 243 -10.18 -8.27 10.44
CA PHE A 243 -9.59 -6.94 10.69
C PHE A 243 -10.60 -5.87 11.12
N LYS A 244 -11.60 -6.25 11.93
CA LYS A 244 -12.71 -5.40 12.39
C LYS A 244 -12.29 -4.17 13.22
N ARG A 245 -11.01 -4.03 13.55
CA ARG A 245 -10.47 -2.85 14.23
C ARG A 245 -10.17 -1.70 13.27
N LEU A 246 -9.91 -2.02 12.00
CA LEU A 246 -9.60 -1.04 10.97
C LEU A 246 -10.88 -0.36 10.47
N SER A 247 -10.73 0.89 10.06
CA SER A 247 -11.82 1.72 9.55
C SER A 247 -12.33 1.21 8.19
N ARG A 248 -13.45 1.74 7.73
CA ARG A 248 -13.98 1.43 6.39
C ARG A 248 -13.17 2.23 5.37
N CYS A 249 -12.87 1.61 4.23
CA CYS A 249 -11.95 2.12 3.21
C CYS A 249 -10.47 2.05 3.55
N GLU A 250 -10.10 1.35 4.62
CA GLU A 250 -8.71 1.09 5.01
C GLU A 250 -8.38 -0.39 4.81
N PRO A 251 -7.70 -0.76 3.70
CA PRO A 251 -7.20 -2.11 3.49
C PRO A 251 -6.27 -2.54 4.61
N GLU A 252 -6.29 -3.81 5.02
CA GLU A 252 -5.38 -4.27 6.05
C GLU A 252 -3.91 -4.21 5.62
N ALA A 253 -3.61 -4.44 4.34
CA ALA A 253 -2.26 -4.28 3.83
C ALA A 253 -1.75 -2.83 3.98
N GLN A 254 -2.62 -1.83 3.87
CA GLN A 254 -2.24 -0.44 4.11
C GLN A 254 -1.85 -0.23 5.57
N ALA A 255 -2.69 -0.67 6.51
CA ALA A 255 -2.41 -0.55 7.94
C ALA A 255 -1.20 -1.39 8.38
N ALA A 256 -0.98 -2.55 7.76
CA ALA A 256 0.20 -3.38 8.02
C ALA A 256 1.48 -2.68 7.56
N TYR A 257 1.44 -2.05 6.39
CA TYR A 257 2.59 -1.39 5.77
C TYR A 257 3.03 -0.11 6.51
N TYR A 258 2.07 0.75 6.89
CA TYR A 258 2.36 2.03 7.55
C TYR A 258 2.38 1.93 9.08
N ASP A 259 1.42 1.21 9.68
CA ASP A 259 1.17 1.26 11.13
C ASP A 259 1.58 -0.02 11.86
N ASN A 260 2.30 -0.92 11.16
CA ASN A 260 2.70 -2.23 11.69
C ASN A 260 1.49 -3.04 12.20
N PHE A 261 0.29 -2.79 11.67
CA PHE A 261 -0.90 -3.54 12.04
C PHE A 261 -0.67 -5.03 11.77
N ASN A 262 -1.15 -5.90 12.67
CA ASN A 262 -0.91 -7.34 12.61
C ASN A 262 0.61 -7.70 12.57
N GLY A 263 1.47 -6.84 13.12
CA GLY A 263 2.93 -7.01 13.09
C GLY A 263 3.51 -6.88 11.68
N GLY A 264 2.89 -6.05 10.84
CA GLY A 264 3.33 -5.79 9.46
C GLY A 264 3.03 -6.94 8.50
N LYS A 265 2.12 -7.84 8.89
CA LYS A 265 1.90 -9.11 8.18
C LYS A 265 0.49 -9.26 7.66
N ASP A 266 0.35 -9.96 6.55
CA ASP A 266 -0.95 -10.37 6.03
C ASP A 266 -1.55 -11.56 6.79
N GLU A 267 -2.72 -12.03 6.37
CA GLU A 267 -3.42 -13.13 7.03
C GLU A 267 -2.71 -14.50 6.95
N PHE A 268 -1.66 -14.63 6.14
CA PHE A 268 -0.83 -15.81 5.96
C PHE A 268 0.53 -15.68 6.66
N GLY A 269 0.80 -14.54 7.30
CA GLY A 269 2.03 -14.27 8.04
C GLY A 269 3.19 -13.78 7.17
N ARG A 270 2.94 -13.42 5.90
CA ARG A 270 3.92 -12.77 5.04
C ARG A 270 4.04 -11.31 5.43
N GLU A 271 5.24 -10.77 5.36
CA GLU A 271 5.46 -9.34 5.49
C GLU A 271 4.81 -8.59 4.32
N VAL A 272 4.04 -7.55 4.63
CA VAL A 272 3.36 -6.75 3.61
C VAL A 272 4.34 -5.77 3.02
N LEU A 273 4.56 -5.86 1.71
CA LEU A 273 5.59 -5.09 1.01
C LEU A 273 5.05 -3.81 0.35
N ASN A 274 3.72 -3.62 0.32
CA ASN A 274 3.10 -2.41 -0.20
C ASN A 274 1.67 -2.27 0.32
N PRO A 275 1.10 -1.06 0.36
CA PRO A 275 -0.21 -0.79 0.97
C PRO A 275 -1.40 -1.15 0.05
N ALA A 276 -1.25 -2.13 -0.85
CA ALA A 276 -2.21 -2.38 -1.91
C ALA A 276 -3.61 -2.75 -1.37
N GLY A 277 -4.64 -2.08 -1.89
CA GLY A 277 -6.04 -2.42 -1.67
C GLY A 277 -6.70 -3.07 -2.89
N VAL A 278 -6.08 -2.97 -4.08
CA VAL A 278 -6.58 -3.55 -5.32
C VAL A 278 -5.42 -3.96 -6.23
N ASP A 279 -5.51 -5.15 -6.81
CA ASP A 279 -4.64 -5.54 -7.92
C ASP A 279 -5.37 -5.34 -9.25
N VAL A 280 -4.69 -4.76 -10.23
CA VAL A 280 -5.23 -4.55 -11.57
C VAL A 280 -4.39 -5.28 -12.61
N THR A 281 -5.02 -5.83 -13.65
CA THR A 281 -4.23 -6.38 -14.75
C THR A 281 -3.58 -5.28 -15.57
N ARG A 282 -2.52 -5.63 -16.31
CA ARG A 282 -1.80 -4.70 -17.18
C ARG A 282 -2.71 -3.94 -18.16
N SER A 283 -3.78 -4.55 -18.67
CA SER A 283 -4.73 -3.86 -19.56
C SER A 283 -5.50 -2.78 -18.81
N VAL A 284 -5.95 -3.05 -17.59
CA VAL A 284 -6.65 -2.08 -16.74
C VAL A 284 -5.71 -0.93 -16.39
N ALA A 285 -4.47 -1.23 -15.97
CA ALA A 285 -3.44 -0.23 -15.67
C ALA A 285 -3.15 0.70 -16.86
N ARG A 286 -2.91 0.13 -18.04
CA ARG A 286 -2.67 0.91 -19.27
C ARG A 286 -3.85 1.80 -19.63
N ASN A 287 -5.09 1.32 -19.47
CA ASN A 287 -6.29 2.12 -19.72
C ASN A 287 -6.47 3.26 -18.71
N MET A 288 -5.74 3.25 -17.58
CA MET A 288 -5.62 4.35 -16.63
C MET A 288 -4.36 5.21 -16.86
N GLY A 289 -3.60 4.96 -17.93
CA GLY A 289 -2.38 5.68 -18.25
C GLY A 289 -1.16 5.29 -17.41
N LEU A 290 -1.14 4.09 -16.82
CA LEU A 290 0.01 3.59 -16.07
C LEU A 290 0.94 2.75 -16.96
N LYS A 291 2.26 2.94 -16.80
CA LYS A 291 3.30 2.08 -17.37
C LYS A 291 3.24 0.68 -16.71
N ARG A 292 3.90 -0.31 -17.31
CA ARG A 292 3.94 -1.68 -16.76
C ARG A 292 4.68 -1.67 -15.40
N TYR A 293 4.09 -2.27 -14.37
CA TYR A 293 4.59 -2.27 -12.97
C TYR A 293 4.74 -0.86 -12.35
N GLN A 294 4.07 0.14 -12.92
CA GLN A 294 3.82 1.40 -12.24
C GLN A 294 2.61 1.24 -11.33
N ASN A 295 2.83 1.40 -10.03
CA ASN A 295 1.78 1.45 -9.04
C ASN A 295 1.30 2.90 -8.88
N ALA A 296 0.13 3.10 -8.28
CA ALA A 296 -0.41 4.43 -8.02
C ALA A 296 -1.53 4.36 -6.99
N TRP A 297 -1.79 5.46 -6.30
CA TRP A 297 -3.04 5.61 -5.58
C TRP A 297 -4.23 5.86 -6.53
N VAL A 298 -5.33 5.17 -6.28
CA VAL A 298 -6.52 5.22 -7.14
C VAL A 298 -7.81 5.29 -6.33
N TYR A 299 -8.83 5.88 -6.93
CA TYR A 299 -10.18 5.77 -6.42
C TYR A 299 -10.86 4.51 -6.96
N VAL A 300 -11.24 3.60 -6.08
CA VAL A 300 -12.07 2.44 -6.39
C VAL A 300 -13.50 2.70 -5.96
N ARG A 301 -14.43 2.63 -6.91
CA ARG A 301 -15.87 2.70 -6.66
C ARG A 301 -16.49 1.31 -6.69
N PHE A 302 -17.25 1.01 -5.65
CA PHE A 302 -18.02 -0.22 -5.41
C PHE A 302 -19.52 0.06 -5.61
N PRO A 303 -20.08 -0.14 -6.82
CA PRO A 303 -21.46 0.26 -7.13
C PRO A 303 -22.53 -0.44 -6.28
N TRP A 304 -22.22 -1.63 -5.77
CA TRP A 304 -23.12 -2.46 -4.98
C TRP A 304 -23.14 -2.13 -3.49
N ILE A 305 -22.30 -1.19 -3.04
CA ILE A 305 -22.27 -0.75 -1.64
C ILE A 305 -23.01 0.58 -1.54
N HIS A 306 -24.25 0.52 -1.07
CA HIS A 306 -25.05 1.70 -0.74
C HIS A 306 -24.76 2.14 0.71
N ARG A 307 -24.85 3.44 0.97
CA ARG A 307 -24.57 3.99 2.30
C ARG A 307 -25.67 3.60 3.29
#